data_AF-A0A8I1TTY1-F1
#
_entry.id   AF-A0A8I1TTY1-F1
#
_cell.length_a   1.000
_cell.length_b   1.000
_cell.length_c   1.000
_cell.angle_alpha   90.00
_cell.angle_beta   90.00
_cell.angle_gamma   90.00
#
_symmetry.space_group_name_H-M   'P 1'
#
loop_
_entity.id
_entity.type
_entity.pdbx_description
1 polymer ?
#
loop_
_entity_poly.entity_id
_entity_poly.type
_entity_poly.pdbx_seq_one_letter_code
_entity_poly.pdbx_strand_id
1 'polypeptide(L)'
;MELPAPQRRALLYGPAGTVDEEAVDAARASVAPLPLAEMLEIVDGWPTANVRPAADVVVPVQYTLAEHDGLWIVDEERLAAFAGAFTSAPWVHARTQGGAGHDLDHHRLSRAFHLGQLAFAAECAARR
;
A
#
# COMPACT_ATOMS: atom_id res chain seq x y z
N MET A 1 -2.97 -20.51 3.64
CA MET A 1 -2.95 -21.05 2.26
C MET A 1 -1.77 -20.41 1.55
N GLU A 2 -1.05 -21.13 0.67
CA GLU A 2 0.02 -20.54 -0.13
C GLU A 2 -0.46 -20.33 -1.57
N LEU A 3 -0.31 -19.11 -2.09
CA LEU A 3 -0.55 -18.82 -3.49
C LEU A 3 0.63 -19.36 -4.34
N PRO A 4 0.37 -20.07 -5.45
CA PRO A 4 1.38 -20.44 -6.44
C PRO A 4 2.29 -19.27 -6.83
N ALA A 5 3.59 -19.54 -6.95
CA ALA A 5 4.60 -18.50 -7.18
C ALA A 5 4.30 -17.53 -8.35
N PRO A 6 3.82 -17.99 -9.53
CA PRO A 6 3.47 -17.08 -10.62
C PRO A 6 2.30 -16.14 -10.29
N GLN A 7 1.30 -16.65 -9.57
CA GLN A 7 0.14 -15.87 -9.15
C GLN A 7 0.53 -14.85 -8.07
N ARG A 8 1.35 -15.27 -7.10
CA ARG A 8 1.91 -14.37 -6.08
C ARG A 8 2.77 -13.27 -6.70
N ARG A 9 3.61 -13.59 -7.69
CA ARG A 9 4.44 -12.60 -8.40
C ARG A 9 3.60 -11.57 -9.15
N ALA A 10 2.53 -12.01 -9.82
CA ALA A 10 1.61 -11.10 -10.49
C ALA A 10 0.85 -10.22 -9.48
N LEU A 11 0.38 -10.81 -8.39
CA LEU A 11 -0.40 -10.14 -7.34
C LEU A 11 0.41 -9.05 -6.63
N LEU A 12 1.65 -9.35 -6.22
CA LEU A 12 2.44 -8.48 -5.36
C LEU A 12 3.30 -7.46 -6.13
N TYR A 13 3.69 -7.77 -7.37
CA TYR A 13 4.67 -6.97 -8.11
C TYR A 13 4.18 -6.48 -9.47
N GLY A 14 3.03 -6.94 -9.96
CA GLY A 14 2.49 -6.50 -11.24
C GLY A 14 3.39 -6.82 -12.44
N PRO A 15 3.38 -5.99 -13.50
CA PRO A 15 4.02 -6.30 -14.78
C PRO A 15 5.55 -6.31 -14.72
N ALA A 16 6.17 -7.05 -15.63
CA ALA A 16 7.62 -7.07 -15.81
C ALA A 16 8.17 -5.67 -16.11
N GLY A 17 9.42 -5.41 -15.70
CA GLY A 17 10.10 -4.13 -15.92
C GLY A 17 9.87 -3.07 -14.85
N THR A 18 8.87 -3.23 -13.97
CA THR A 18 8.61 -2.32 -12.84
C THR A 18 9.51 -2.61 -11.63
N VAL A 19 10.03 -3.83 -11.54
CA VAL A 19 10.76 -4.37 -10.38
C VAL A 19 12.15 -4.87 -10.79
N ASP A 20 13.04 -5.00 -9.82
CA ASP A 20 14.26 -5.79 -9.96
C ASP A 20 13.98 -7.24 -9.58
N GLU A 21 14.27 -8.20 -10.47
CA GLU A 21 14.04 -9.61 -10.18
C GLU A 21 14.96 -10.13 -9.07
N GLU A 22 16.12 -9.50 -8.84
CA GLU A 22 16.97 -9.82 -7.68
C GLU A 22 16.26 -9.49 -6.36
N ALA A 23 15.51 -8.38 -6.31
CA ALA A 23 14.74 -8.00 -5.13
C ALA A 23 13.57 -8.97 -4.89
N VAL A 24 12.87 -9.39 -5.96
CA VAL A 24 11.82 -10.42 -5.91
C VAL A 24 12.38 -11.73 -5.36
N ASP A 25 13.54 -12.15 -5.85
CA ASP A 25 14.18 -13.40 -5.43
C ASP A 25 14.67 -13.35 -3.99
N ALA A 26 15.25 -12.22 -3.55
CA ALA A 26 15.62 -12.01 -2.16
C ALA A 26 14.41 -12.05 -1.22
N ALA A 27 13.28 -11.48 -1.64
CA ALA A 27 12.04 -11.46 -0.85
C ALA A 27 11.41 -12.84 -0.65
N ARG A 28 11.79 -13.86 -1.44
CA ARG A 28 11.25 -15.23 -1.29
C ARG A 28 11.50 -15.82 0.09
N ALA A 29 12.59 -15.45 0.74
CA ALA A 29 12.92 -15.91 2.09
C ALA A 29 11.92 -15.40 3.16
N SER A 30 11.20 -14.32 2.86
CA SER A 30 10.21 -13.70 3.74
C SER A 30 8.79 -14.21 3.49
N VAL A 31 8.59 -15.14 2.55
CA VAL A 31 7.27 -15.68 2.24
C VAL A 31 6.82 -16.62 3.37
N ALA A 32 5.66 -16.32 3.94
CA ALA A 32 4.98 -17.18 4.91
C ALA A 32 3.56 -17.51 4.42
N PRO A 33 2.99 -18.65 4.83
CA PRO A 33 1.59 -18.96 4.54
C PRO A 33 0.67 -17.89 5.15
N LEU A 34 -0.24 -17.34 4.35
CA LEU A 34 -1.23 -16.40 4.84
C LEU A 34 -2.33 -17.16 5.60
N PRO A 35 -2.62 -16.83 6.87
CA PRO A 35 -3.70 -17.44 7.63
C PRO A 35 -5.05 -17.21 6.96
N LEU A 36 -5.90 -18.24 6.90
CA LEU A 36 -7.23 -18.12 6.27
C LEU A 36 -8.10 -17.05 6.95
N ALA A 37 -7.96 -16.89 8.27
CA ALA A 37 -8.67 -15.87 9.02
C ALA A 37 -8.33 -14.45 8.53
N GLU A 38 -7.04 -14.16 8.29
CA GLU A 38 -6.59 -12.87 7.75
C GLU A 38 -7.11 -12.66 6.32
N MET A 39 -7.13 -13.72 5.49
CA MET A 39 -7.72 -13.63 4.14
C MET A 39 -9.21 -13.27 4.17
N LEU A 40 -9.98 -13.92 5.05
CA LEU A 40 -11.41 -13.64 5.22
C LEU A 40 -11.63 -12.23 5.79
N GLU A 41 -10.73 -11.76 6.65
CA GLU A 41 -10.78 -10.40 7.16
C GLU A 41 -10.54 -9.38 6.04
N ILE A 42 -9.54 -9.57 5.17
CA ILE A 42 -9.27 -8.65 4.06
C ILE A 42 -10.47 -8.49 3.12
N VAL A 43 -11.18 -9.58 2.81
CA VAL A 43 -12.28 -9.56 1.83
C VAL A 43 -13.64 -9.14 2.40
N ASP A 44 -13.91 -9.40 3.68
CA ASP A 44 -15.25 -9.27 4.26
C ASP A 44 -15.24 -8.51 5.60
N GLY A 45 -14.31 -8.85 6.50
CA GLY A 45 -14.31 -8.35 7.87
C GLY A 45 -13.77 -6.91 8.03
N TRP A 46 -12.66 -6.58 7.38
CA TRP A 46 -11.94 -5.33 7.62
C TRP A 46 -12.68 -4.07 7.12
N PRO A 47 -13.20 -4.03 5.87
CA PRO A 47 -13.91 -2.84 5.38
C PRO A 47 -15.25 -2.56 6.10
N THR A 48 -15.84 -3.57 6.75
CA THR A 48 -17.17 -3.46 7.36
C THR A 48 -17.10 -3.31 8.88
N ALA A 49 -16.24 -4.09 9.56
CA ALA A 49 -16.13 -4.11 11.01
C ALA A 49 -15.06 -3.14 11.56
N ASN A 50 -14.07 -2.75 10.74
CA ASN A 50 -12.90 -2.00 11.19
C ASN A 50 -12.73 -0.61 10.53
N VAL A 51 -13.73 -0.05 9.83
CA VAL A 51 -13.75 1.37 9.38
C VAL A 51 -14.10 2.33 10.52
N ARG A 52 -13.57 2.07 11.72
CA ARG A 52 -13.74 2.90 12.91
C ARG A 52 -12.50 3.61 13.46
N PRO A 53 -11.25 3.42 12.98
CA PRO A 53 -10.12 4.24 13.46
C PRO A 53 -9.73 5.42 12.55
N ALA A 54 -10.14 5.47 11.27
CA ALA A 54 -9.65 6.52 10.35
C ALA A 54 -10.09 7.93 10.76
N ALA A 55 -11.35 8.09 11.16
CA ALA A 55 -11.89 9.37 11.61
C ALA A 55 -11.26 9.87 12.92
N ASP A 56 -10.66 8.97 13.72
CA ASP A 56 -10.04 9.30 15.01
C ASP A 56 -8.56 9.69 14.86
N VAL A 57 -7.98 9.60 13.65
CA VAL A 57 -6.59 10.00 13.40
C VAL A 57 -6.49 11.52 13.39
N VAL A 58 -5.79 12.06 14.39
CA VAL A 58 -5.60 13.52 14.59
C VAL A 58 -4.22 14.03 14.12
N VAL A 59 -3.48 13.21 13.38
CA VAL A 59 -2.15 13.53 12.84
C VAL A 59 -2.18 13.55 11.32
N PRO A 60 -1.25 14.22 10.63
CA PRO A 60 -1.16 14.18 9.18
C PRO A 60 -1.03 12.75 8.66
N VAL A 61 -1.69 12.46 7.53
CA VAL A 61 -1.67 11.12 6.92
C VAL A 61 -1.07 11.18 5.53
N GLN A 62 -0.16 10.25 5.23
CA GLN A 62 0.28 9.96 3.86
C GLN A 62 -0.16 8.55 3.50
N TYR A 63 -0.81 8.42 2.35
CA TYR A 63 -1.23 7.15 1.78
C TYR A 63 -0.76 7.06 0.33
N THR A 64 -0.19 5.92 -0.06
CA THR A 64 0.26 5.68 -1.43
C THR A 64 -0.23 4.31 -1.86
N LEU A 65 -0.99 4.27 -2.95
CA LEU A 65 -1.47 3.05 -3.58
C LEU A 65 -0.65 2.75 -4.84
N ALA A 66 -0.24 1.51 -5.05
CA ALA A 66 0.51 1.16 -6.25
C ALA A 66 -0.41 1.09 -7.48
N GLU A 67 0.06 1.53 -8.66
CA GLU A 67 -0.71 1.48 -9.91
C GLU A 67 -1.15 0.06 -10.29
N HIS A 68 -0.29 -0.92 -10.03
CA HIS A 68 -0.50 -2.33 -10.36
C HIS A 68 -0.72 -3.18 -9.10
N ASP A 69 -1.34 -2.61 -8.06
CA ASP A 69 -1.70 -3.36 -6.86
C ASP A 69 -2.68 -4.49 -7.21
N GLY A 70 -2.33 -5.72 -6.83
CA GLY A 70 -3.18 -6.90 -7.05
C GLY A 70 -4.09 -7.24 -5.87
N LEU A 71 -3.86 -6.65 -4.69
CA LEU A 71 -4.63 -6.90 -3.48
C LEU A 71 -5.74 -5.87 -3.28
N TRP A 72 -5.47 -4.61 -3.62
CA TRP A 72 -6.42 -3.52 -3.48
C TRP A 72 -6.99 -3.07 -4.83
N ILE A 73 -8.21 -2.53 -4.80
CA ILE A 73 -8.80 -1.94 -6.00
C ILE A 73 -8.15 -0.57 -6.22
N VAL A 74 -7.49 -0.43 -7.38
CA VAL A 74 -6.80 0.81 -7.78
C VAL A 74 -7.73 1.67 -8.62
N ASP A 75 -8.37 2.63 -7.99
CA ASP A 75 -9.14 3.66 -8.68
C ASP A 75 -9.18 4.98 -7.88
N GLU A 76 -9.39 6.08 -8.60
CA GLU A 76 -9.37 7.43 -8.03
C GLU A 76 -10.52 7.66 -7.03
N GLU A 77 -11.69 7.06 -7.25
CA GLU A 77 -12.86 7.22 -6.38
C GLU A 77 -12.60 6.58 -5.01
N ARG A 78 -12.08 5.34 -4.98
CA ARG A 78 -11.71 4.63 -3.75
C ARG A 78 -10.52 5.28 -3.06
N LEU A 79 -9.53 5.78 -3.81
CA LEU A 79 -8.43 6.55 -3.24
C LEU A 79 -8.94 7.81 -2.52
N ALA A 80 -9.84 8.56 -3.16
CA ALA A 80 -10.46 9.75 -2.59
C ALA A 80 -11.35 9.41 -1.40
N ALA A 81 -12.14 8.32 -1.47
CA ALA A 81 -12.98 7.86 -0.37
C ALA A 81 -12.15 7.44 0.86
N PHE A 82 -11.05 6.70 0.64
CA PHE A 82 -10.13 6.32 1.70
C PHE A 82 -9.49 7.55 2.35
N ALA A 83 -8.99 8.49 1.54
CA ALA A 83 -8.42 9.74 2.04
C ALA A 83 -9.46 10.57 2.82
N GLY A 84 -10.69 10.64 2.32
CA GLY A 84 -11.80 11.39 2.92
C GLY A 84 -12.29 10.79 4.25
N ALA A 85 -11.98 9.53 4.55
CA ALA A 85 -12.33 8.90 5.81
C ALA A 85 -11.55 9.48 7.01
N PHE A 86 -10.41 10.13 6.79
CA PHE A 86 -9.57 10.74 7.83
C PHE A 86 -10.04 12.16 8.18
N THR A 87 -11.27 12.27 8.67
CA THR A 87 -11.95 13.56 8.89
C THR A 87 -11.34 14.43 9.99
N SER A 88 -10.64 13.84 10.96
CA SER A 88 -9.95 14.58 12.03
C SER A 88 -8.47 14.86 11.72
N ALA A 89 -7.94 14.35 10.61
CA ALA A 89 -6.55 14.60 10.24
C ALA A 89 -6.41 16.05 9.74
N PRO A 90 -5.34 16.78 10.13
CA PRO A 90 -5.15 18.16 9.70
C PRO A 90 -4.92 18.28 8.18
N TRP A 91 -4.33 17.26 7.56
CA TRP A 91 -4.33 17.06 6.10
C TRP A 91 -4.01 15.60 5.76
N VAL A 92 -4.39 15.20 4.55
CA VAL A 92 -4.14 13.88 3.99
C VAL A 92 -3.46 14.05 2.63
N HIS A 93 -2.31 13.41 2.44
CA HIS A 93 -1.65 13.26 1.15
C HIS A 93 -1.88 11.83 0.64
N ALA A 94 -2.86 11.66 -0.25
CA ALA A 94 -3.15 10.38 -0.89
C ALA A 94 -2.79 10.44 -2.38
N ARG A 95 -2.10 9.42 -2.89
CA ARG A 95 -1.72 9.35 -4.30
C ARG A 95 -1.59 7.91 -4.79
N THR A 96 -1.63 7.75 -6.11
CA THR A 96 -1.15 6.53 -6.76
C THR A 96 0.34 6.67 -7.12
N GLN A 97 1.12 5.61 -6.91
CA GLN A 97 2.49 5.47 -7.37
C GLN A 97 2.51 4.70 -8.68
N GLY A 98 2.80 5.42 -9.76
CA GLY A 98 2.96 4.84 -11.09
C GLY A 98 4.16 3.89 -11.18
N GLY A 99 4.04 2.87 -12.03
CA GLY A 99 5.11 1.93 -12.34
C GLY A 99 5.52 1.01 -11.20
N ALA A 100 4.60 0.72 -10.27
CA ALA A 100 4.85 -0.18 -9.14
C ALA A 100 3.63 -1.07 -8.84
N GLY A 101 3.89 -2.22 -8.20
CA GLY A 101 2.92 -3.12 -7.60
C GLY A 101 2.90 -3.00 -6.07
N HIS A 102 2.15 -3.89 -5.42
CA HIS A 102 1.89 -3.89 -3.98
C HIS A 102 3.15 -3.76 -3.11
N ASP A 103 4.20 -4.51 -3.43
CA ASP A 103 5.48 -4.50 -2.71
C ASP A 103 6.35 -3.31 -3.15
N LEU A 104 5.85 -2.08 -2.96
CA LEU A 104 6.41 -0.80 -3.43
C LEU A 104 7.93 -0.66 -3.22
N ASP A 105 8.45 -1.17 -2.11
CA ASP A 105 9.87 -1.10 -1.73
C ASP A 105 10.80 -1.84 -2.70
N HIS A 106 10.29 -2.86 -3.40
CA HIS A 106 11.07 -3.69 -4.30
C HIS A 106 11.13 -3.12 -5.73
N HIS A 107 10.35 -2.08 -6.01
CA HIS A 107 10.24 -1.51 -7.35
C HIS A 107 11.40 -0.56 -7.69
N ARG A 108 11.66 -0.38 -8.99
CA ARG A 108 12.73 0.51 -9.47
C ARG A 108 12.54 1.96 -9.02
N LEU A 109 11.30 2.37 -8.79
CA LEU A 109 10.93 3.70 -8.32
C LEU A 109 10.83 3.81 -6.79
N SER A 110 11.21 2.76 -6.03
CA SER A 110 11.14 2.75 -4.56
C SER A 110 11.89 3.90 -3.92
N ARG A 111 13.07 4.26 -4.46
CA ARG A 111 13.83 5.42 -3.98
C ARG A 111 13.03 6.72 -4.05
N ALA A 112 12.27 6.93 -5.12
CA ALA A 112 11.42 8.12 -5.23
C ALA A 112 10.25 8.07 -4.25
N PHE A 113 9.67 6.88 -4.05
CA PHE A 113 8.64 6.64 -3.03
C PHE A 113 9.16 6.96 -1.61
N HIS A 114 10.31 6.42 -1.21
CA HIS A 114 10.92 6.69 0.11
C HIS A 114 11.28 8.16 0.31
N LEU A 115 11.83 8.83 -0.71
CA LEU A 115 12.10 10.27 -0.63
C LEU A 115 10.81 11.08 -0.43
N GLY A 116 9.70 10.66 -1.02
CA GLY A 116 8.39 11.24 -0.79
C GLY A 116 7.90 11.07 0.65
N GLN A 117 8.15 9.92 1.27
CA GLN A 117 7.85 9.69 2.69
C GLN A 117 8.69 10.58 3.61
N LEU A 118 10.00 10.69 3.33
CA LEU A 118 10.90 11.56 4.08
C LEU A 118 10.52 13.05 3.93
N ALA A 119 10.14 13.48 2.72
CA ALA A 119 9.68 14.84 2.47
C ALA A 119 8.39 15.14 3.24
N PHE A 120 7.42 14.22 3.24
CA PHE A 120 6.19 14.35 4.02
C PHE A 120 6.48 14.43 5.53
N ALA A 121 7.36 13.58 6.05
CA ALA A 121 7.75 13.62 7.46
C ALA A 121 8.43 14.95 7.83
N ALA A 122 9.27 15.50 6.95
CA ALA A 122 9.89 16.81 7.14
C ALA A 122 8.85 17.94 7.14
N GLU A 123 7.86 17.90 6.25
CA GLU A 123 6.74 18.86 6.23
C GLU A 123 5.92 18.78 7.52
N CYS A 124 5.63 17.57 8.00
CA CYS A 124 4.94 17.37 9.28
C CYS A 124 5.74 17.97 10.44
N ALA A 125 7.06 17.78 10.47
CA ALA A 125 7.92 18.30 11.52
C ALA A 125 8.00 19.85 11.50
N ALA A 126 8.01 20.46 10.32
CA ALA A 126 8.05 21.91 10.16
C ALA A 126 6.72 22.61 10.50
N ARG A 127 5.60 21.88 10.50
CA ARG A 127 4.25 22.38 10.81
C ARG A 127 3.78 22.07 12.25
N ARG A 128 4.67 21.52 13.09
CA ARG A 128 4.37 21.28 14.51
C ARG A 128 4.19 22.58 15.28
#